data_AF-A0A7W0Y9M7-F1
#
_entry.id   AF-A0A7W0Y9M7-F1
#
_cell.length_a   1.000
_cell.length_b   1.000
_cell.length_c   1.000
_cell.angle_alpha   90.00
_cell.angle_beta   90.00
_cell.angle_gamma   90.00
#
_symmetry.space_group_name_H-M   'P 1'
#
loop_
_entity.id
_entity.type
_entity.pdbx_description
1 polymer ?
#
loop_
_entity_poly.entity_id
_entity_poly.type
_entity_poly.pdbx_seq_one_letter_code
_entity_poly.pdbx_strand_id
1 'polypeptide(L)'
;PSTVRFQVTITGSGTTPPFVVTTAAVAAGAWHHVVVVLNEPTLRVYVNGVRTELANVAVGLPPALDSIQLGGTSTAAYSGDLDEVWLAQTAIATDEAVLARYCPL
;
A
#
# COMPACT_ATOMS: atom_id res chain seq x y z
N PRO A 1 -7.61 20.09 -2.25
CA PRO A 1 -6.51 19.84 -1.27
C PRO A 1 -5.15 20.03 -1.96
N SER A 2 -4.15 20.61 -1.29
CA SER A 2 -2.78 20.71 -1.82
C SER A 2 -1.95 19.45 -1.59
N THR A 3 -2.39 18.59 -0.66
CA THR A 3 -1.70 17.34 -0.33
C THR A 3 -2.68 16.18 -0.16
N VAL A 4 -2.18 14.96 -0.37
CA VAL A 4 -2.86 13.69 -0.10
C VAL A 4 -2.00 12.78 0.78
N ARG A 5 -2.61 11.76 1.39
CA ARG A 5 -1.93 10.67 2.11
C ARG A 5 -2.42 9.34 1.56
N PHE A 6 -1.56 8.34 1.55
CA PHE A 6 -1.95 6.97 1.22
C PHE A 6 -2.17 6.20 2.52
N GLN A 7 -3.26 5.46 2.59
CA GLN A 7 -3.58 4.59 3.71
C GLN A 7 -3.75 3.16 3.21
N VAL A 8 -3.10 2.23 3.89
CA VAL A 8 -3.33 0.79 3.69
C VAL A 8 -4.00 0.25 4.93
N THR A 9 -5.09 -0.48 4.71
CA THR A 9 -5.85 -1.17 5.75
C THR A 9 -5.84 -2.66 5.44
N ILE A 10 -5.40 -3.48 6.39
CA ILE A 10 -5.57 -4.94 6.33
C ILE A 10 -6.64 -5.34 7.33
N THR A 11 -7.74 -5.90 6.84
CA THR A 11 -8.85 -6.39 7.66
C THR A 11 -8.76 -7.90 7.81
N GLY A 12 -8.74 -8.40 9.05
CA GLY A 12 -8.86 -9.83 9.33
C GLY A 12 -10.30 -10.34 9.28
N SER A 13 -10.52 -11.63 9.54
CA SER A 13 -11.82 -12.32 9.49
C SER A 13 -12.75 -12.02 10.68
N GLY A 14 -12.73 -10.80 11.22
CA GLY A 14 -13.76 -10.29 12.14
C GLY A 14 -13.43 -10.23 13.63
N THR A 15 -12.32 -10.81 14.11
CA THR A 15 -11.92 -10.78 15.54
C THR A 15 -10.67 -9.96 15.83
N THR A 16 -9.85 -9.68 14.82
CA THR A 16 -8.63 -8.87 14.95
C THR A 16 -8.90 -7.44 14.46
N PRO A 17 -8.55 -6.39 15.22
CA PRO A 17 -8.61 -5.02 14.73
C PRO A 17 -7.84 -4.86 13.41
N PRO A 18 -8.28 -3.96 12.51
CA PRO A 18 -7.57 -3.76 11.26
C PRO A 18 -6.17 -3.19 11.51
N PHE A 19 -5.18 -3.68 10.76
CA PHE A 19 -3.87 -3.05 10.69
C PHE A 19 -3.96 -1.85 9.75
N VAL A 20 -3.62 -0.66 10.24
CA VAL A 20 -3.70 0.58 9.46
C VAL A 20 -2.37 1.29 9.47
N VAL A 21 -1.86 1.61 8.29
CA VAL A 21 -0.67 2.44 8.11
C VAL A 21 -1.03 3.61 7.19
N THR A 22 -0.64 4.82 7.59
CA THR A 22 -0.89 6.06 6.82
C THR A 22 0.44 6.76 6.58
N THR A 23 0.71 7.11 5.33
CA THR A 23 1.96 7.73 4.93
C THR A 23 2.05 9.19 5.35
N ALA A 24 3.26 9.76 5.22
CA ALA A 24 3.41 11.20 5.17
C ALA A 24 2.57 11.82 4.02
N ALA A 25 2.26 13.10 4.16
CA ALA A 25 1.56 13.85 3.12
C ALA A 25 2.47 14.10 1.91
N VAL A 26 1.93 13.93 0.71
CA VAL A 26 2.58 14.26 -0.56
C VAL A 26 1.71 15.23 -1.36
N ALA A 27 2.26 15.87 -2.39
CA ALA A 27 1.52 16.81 -3.23
C ALA A 27 0.26 16.15 -3.83
N ALA A 28 -0.84 16.89 -3.95
CA ALA A 28 -2.02 16.42 -4.67
C ALA A 28 -1.89 16.72 -6.18
N GLY A 29 -2.56 15.92 -7.02
CA GLY A 29 -2.63 16.17 -8.46
C GLY A 29 -1.33 15.88 -9.22
N ALA A 30 -0.45 15.05 -8.66
CA ALA A 30 0.77 14.57 -9.29
C ALA A 30 0.82 13.04 -9.27
N TRP A 31 1.64 12.45 -10.13
CA TRP A 31 1.92 11.02 -10.09
C TRP A 31 2.77 10.67 -8.85
N HIS A 32 2.39 9.57 -8.21
CA HIS A 32 3.13 9.01 -7.07
C HIS A 32 3.35 7.52 -7.27
N HIS A 33 4.60 7.09 -7.15
CA HIS A 33 4.91 5.66 -7.13
C HIS A 33 4.67 5.12 -5.72
N VAL A 34 3.77 4.14 -5.59
CA VAL A 34 3.37 3.56 -4.30
C VAL A 34 3.72 2.07 -4.28
N VAL A 35 4.46 1.63 -3.27
CA VAL A 35 4.75 0.22 -3.04
C VAL A 35 4.25 -0.17 -1.66
N VAL A 36 3.50 -1.26 -1.57
CA VAL A 36 3.05 -1.84 -0.30
C VAL A 36 3.70 -3.21 -0.13
N VAL A 37 4.35 -3.43 1.00
CA VAL A 37 5.01 -4.69 1.33
C VAL A 37 4.51 -5.19 2.67
N LEU A 38 3.77 -6.29 2.65
CA LEU A 38 3.46 -7.08 3.83
C LEU A 38 4.52 -8.17 3.98
N ASN A 39 5.37 -8.05 4.98
CA ASN A 39 6.35 -9.06 5.36
C ASN A 39 6.32 -9.16 6.89
N GLU A 40 5.47 -10.04 7.42
CA GLU A 40 5.24 -10.16 8.85
C GLU A 40 6.58 -10.28 9.63
N PRO A 41 6.72 -9.57 10.76
CA PRO A 41 5.68 -8.84 11.50
C PRO A 41 5.53 -7.37 11.08
N THR A 42 5.89 -6.99 9.84
CA THR A 42 5.89 -5.60 9.37
C THR A 42 4.99 -5.38 8.15
N LEU A 43 4.30 -4.24 8.13
CA LEU A 43 3.66 -3.68 6.94
C LEU A 43 4.36 -2.37 6.58
N ARG A 44 4.93 -2.30 5.38
CA ARG A 44 5.66 -1.13 4.88
C ARG A 44 4.94 -0.53 3.69
N VAL A 45 4.87 0.79 3.63
CA VAL A 45 4.36 1.55 2.49
C VAL A 45 5.44 2.56 2.08
N TYR A 46 5.74 2.60 0.79
CA TYR A 46 6.69 3.53 0.21
C TYR A 46 5.93 4.44 -0.74
N VAL A 47 6.11 5.75 -0.61
CA VAL A 47 5.58 6.73 -1.54
C VAL A 47 6.74 7.55 -2.06
N ASN A 48 7.00 7.49 -3.37
CA ASN A 48 8.17 8.10 -4.00
C ASN A 48 9.48 7.72 -3.27
N GLY A 49 9.61 6.45 -2.89
CA GLY A 49 10.76 5.90 -2.17
C GLY A 49 10.80 6.19 -0.66
N VAL A 50 9.95 7.07 -0.13
CA VAL A 50 9.91 7.37 1.31
C VAL A 50 9.07 6.33 2.05
N ARG A 51 9.70 5.60 2.98
CA ARG A 51 9.09 4.53 3.76
C ARG A 51 8.24 5.06 4.93
N THR A 52 7.09 4.44 5.15
CA THR A 52 6.32 4.46 6.41
C THR A 52 6.02 3.00 6.79
N GLU A 53 6.02 2.66 8.07
CA GLU A 53 5.82 1.28 8.49
C GLU A 53 4.96 1.13 9.74
N LEU A 54 4.35 -0.05 9.87
CA LEU A 54 3.66 -0.54 11.05
C LEU A 54 4.31 -1.84 11.49
N ALA A 55 4.67 -1.93 12.76
CA ALA A 55 5.20 -3.13 13.41
C ALA A 55 4.08 -3.96 14.06
N ASN A 56 4.43 -5.17 14.51
CA ASN A 56 3.52 -6.10 15.18
C ASN A 56 2.29 -6.47 14.35
N VAL A 57 2.47 -6.55 13.03
CA VAL A 57 1.45 -7.00 12.08
C VAL A 57 1.46 -8.52 12.05
N ALA A 58 0.33 -9.13 12.40
CA ALA A 58 0.11 -10.57 12.34
C ALA A 58 -1.25 -10.83 11.70
N VAL A 59 -1.25 -11.04 10.38
CA VAL A 59 -2.47 -11.33 9.60
C VAL A 59 -2.84 -12.81 9.66
N GLY A 60 -1.89 -13.67 10.03
CA GLY A 60 -2.09 -15.10 10.33
C GLY A 60 -2.22 -15.95 9.07
N LEU A 61 -3.18 -15.62 8.20
CA LEU A 61 -3.26 -16.14 6.84
C LEU A 61 -3.00 -15.00 5.84
N PRO A 62 -2.21 -15.25 4.78
CA PRO A 62 -2.04 -14.27 3.72
C PRO A 62 -3.41 -13.90 3.11
N PRO A 63 -3.61 -12.64 2.68
CA PRO A 63 -4.80 -12.26 1.93
C PRO A 63 -4.96 -13.15 0.69
N ALA A 64 -6.17 -13.68 0.48
CA ALA A 64 -6.50 -14.40 -0.75
C ALA A 64 -6.55 -13.44 -1.94
N LEU A 65 -6.10 -13.90 -3.10
CA LEU A 65 -6.08 -13.10 -4.34
C LEU A 65 -7.24 -13.43 -5.29
N ASP A 66 -8.32 -13.99 -4.76
CA ASP A 66 -9.46 -14.49 -5.55
C ASP A 66 -10.24 -13.37 -6.23
N SER A 67 -10.19 -12.15 -5.68
CA SER A 67 -10.79 -10.96 -6.28
C SER A 67 -9.95 -9.72 -6.00
N ILE A 68 -9.78 -8.88 -7.01
CA ILE A 68 -9.07 -7.60 -6.91
C ILE A 68 -9.99 -6.50 -7.42
N GLN A 69 -10.18 -5.46 -6.61
CA GLN A 69 -10.91 -4.26 -6.99
C GLN A 69 -9.94 -3.08 -7.05
N LEU A 70 -9.87 -2.44 -8.21
CA LEU A 70 -9.11 -1.21 -8.44
C LEU A 70 -10.10 -0.08 -8.75
N GLY A 71 -9.82 1.13 -8.28
CA GLY A 71 -10.67 2.30 -8.53
C GLY A 71 -11.87 2.46 -7.60
N GLY A 72 -12.02 1.61 -6.57
CA GLY A 72 -13.07 1.74 -5.55
C GLY A 72 -14.43 1.16 -5.96
N THR A 73 -15.45 1.41 -5.14
CA THR A 73 -16.82 0.92 -5.34
C THR A 73 -17.68 1.94 -6.11
N SER A 74 -18.89 1.57 -6.51
CA SER A 74 -19.84 2.50 -7.15
C SER A 74 -20.23 3.69 -6.26
N THR A 75 -20.13 3.55 -4.93
CA THR A 75 -20.48 4.59 -3.95
C THR A 75 -19.25 5.30 -3.38
N ALA A 76 -18.05 4.78 -3.61
CA ALA A 76 -16.78 5.32 -3.12
C ALA A 76 -15.68 5.12 -4.18
N ALA A 77 -15.91 5.65 -5.38
CA ALA A 77 -14.97 5.56 -6.48
C ALA A 77 -13.74 6.45 -6.24
N TYR A 78 -12.57 5.93 -6.58
CA TYR A 78 -11.34 6.70 -6.63
C TYR A 78 -11.43 7.70 -7.79
N SER A 79 -11.08 8.96 -7.50
CA SER A 79 -11.03 10.05 -8.48
C SER A 79 -9.56 10.40 -8.73
N GLY A 80 -8.96 9.71 -9.69
CA GLY A 80 -7.56 9.86 -10.09
C GLY A 80 -7.17 8.77 -11.08
N ASP A 81 -5.93 8.80 -11.52
CA ASP A 81 -5.39 7.86 -12.49
C ASP A 81 -4.56 6.77 -11.81
N LEU A 82 -4.55 5.58 -12.40
CA LEU A 82 -3.71 4.45 -11.99
C LEU A 82 -2.96 3.96 -13.22
N ASP A 83 -1.68 3.64 -13.05
CA ASP A 83 -0.84 3.09 -14.11
C ASP A 83 0.18 2.09 -13.54
N GLU A 84 0.65 1.17 -14.38
CA GLU A 84 1.66 0.15 -14.08
C GLU A 84 1.37 -0.67 -12.80
N VAL A 85 0.11 -1.10 -12.65
CA VAL A 85 -0.33 -1.86 -11.47
C VAL A 85 0.23 -3.28 -11.49
N TRP A 86 1.02 -3.60 -10.46
CA TRP A 86 1.64 -4.91 -10.27
C TRP A 86 1.33 -5.48 -8.88
N LEU A 87 1.24 -6.82 -8.80
CA LEU A 87 1.00 -7.56 -7.58
C LEU A 87 1.90 -8.80 -7.51
N ALA A 88 2.37 -9.14 -6.30
CA ALA A 88 3.12 -10.37 -6.05
C ALA A 88 2.69 -11.06 -4.76
N GLN A 89 2.92 -12.38 -4.73
CA GLN A 89 2.73 -13.23 -3.56
C GLN A 89 3.96 -13.29 -2.65
N THR A 90 5.10 -12.77 -3.11
CA THR A 90 6.35 -12.75 -2.35
C THR A 90 6.72 -11.33 -1.99
N ALA A 91 6.95 -11.10 -0.70
CA ALA A 91 7.38 -9.80 -0.21
C ALA A 91 8.77 -9.42 -0.72
N ILE A 92 8.92 -8.17 -1.13
CA ILE A 92 10.24 -7.58 -1.42
C ILE A 92 10.89 -7.24 -0.08
N ALA A 93 11.88 -8.03 0.32
CA ALA A 93 12.37 -8.02 1.69
C ALA A 93 13.12 -6.74 2.08
N THR A 94 13.94 -6.19 1.17
CA THR A 94 14.85 -5.08 1.48
C THR A 94 14.39 -3.76 0.87
N ASP A 95 14.72 -2.66 1.54
CA ASP A 95 14.41 -1.31 1.08
C ASP A 95 15.12 -1.03 -0.25
N GLU A 96 16.35 -1.50 -0.43
CA GLU A 96 17.11 -1.36 -1.67
C GLU A 96 16.38 -2.03 -2.85
N ALA A 97 15.80 -3.22 -2.64
CA ALA A 97 15.06 -3.92 -3.69
C ALA A 97 13.70 -3.28 -3.99
N VAL A 98 13.10 -2.59 -3.02
CA VAL A 98 11.90 -1.76 -3.25
C VAL A 98 12.28 -0.51 -4.04
N LEU A 99 13.35 0.19 -3.64
CA LEU A 99 13.84 1.39 -4.30
C LEU A 99 14.33 1.12 -5.72
N ALA A 100 14.87 -0.07 -6.00
CA ALA A 100 15.23 -0.48 -7.36
C ALA A 100 14.04 -0.59 -8.32
N ARG A 101 12.81 -0.67 -7.80
CA ARG A 101 11.57 -0.59 -8.61
C ARG A 101 11.05 0.83 -8.77
N TYR A 102 11.54 1.77 -7.98
CA TYR A 102 11.18 3.17 -8.12
C TYR A 102 11.91 3.76 -9.33
N CYS A 103 11.16 4.13 -10.36
CA CYS A 103 11.65 4.99 -11.42
C CYS A 103 11.24 6.43 -11.07
N PRO A 104 12.18 7.33 -10.72
CA PRO A 104 11.84 8.74 -10.57
C PRO A 104 11.39 9.27 -11.94
N LEU A 105 10.19 9.86 -11.96
CA LEU A 105 9.62 10.55 -13.12
C LEU A 105 10.41 11.82 -13.45
#